data_AF-I3UT46-F1
#
_entry.id   AF-I3UT46-F1
#
_cell.length_a   1.000
_cell.length_b   1.000
_cell.length_c   1.000
_cell.angle_alpha   90.00
_cell.angle_beta   90.00
_cell.angle_gamma   90.00
#
_symmetry.space_group_name_H-M   'P 1'
#
loop_
_entity.id
_entity.type
_entity.pdbx_description
1 polymer ?
#
loop_
_entity_poly.entity_id
_entity_poly.type
_entity_poly.pdbx_seq_one_letter_code
_entity_poly.pdbx_strand_id
1 'polypeptide(L)'
;MASPAANSSQKAIPSQAEPAITPAVIGVEMPVISGWYTFCPTAADQGSPKLLDLLYDVRANAGKVAFFDIQVDIDCVLGRQPDYDAAFSRLEDADEVIYLLRVPLVMDGDPVTPRQWISGKRDPSVLRTMYSDNGSAIAIHNGNDSRNPLSRFQPHVEGSNDILFGPYAIKESSDDDAITFDLNASFLDSAALQQATIIAEELRATRALPTTLHSPVGKGGS
;
A
#
# COMPACT_ATOMS: atom_id res chain seq x y z
N MET A 1 -72.31 -53.60 13.48
CA MET A 1 -71.46 -53.51 14.69
C MET A 1 -70.22 -52.69 14.34
N ALA A 2 -70.03 -51.60 15.10
CA ALA A 2 -68.81 -50.83 15.39
C ALA A 2 -67.74 -50.54 14.32
N SER A 3 -67.58 -49.23 14.00
CA SER A 3 -66.30 -48.55 13.73
C SER A 3 -65.37 -48.63 14.96
N PRO A 4 -64.04 -48.40 14.84
CA PRO A 4 -63.40 -47.07 14.64
C PRO A 4 -62.29 -47.09 13.56
N ALA A 5 -62.14 -46.06 12.72
CA ALA A 5 -61.43 -44.79 12.93
C ALA A 5 -59.93 -44.92 13.29
N ALA A 6 -59.04 -44.54 12.35
CA ALA A 6 -57.73 -43.99 12.65
C ALA A 6 -57.26 -43.07 11.51
N ASN A 7 -57.22 -41.79 11.84
CA ASN A 7 -56.73 -40.64 11.08
C ASN A 7 -55.19 -40.62 11.19
N SER A 8 -54.44 -40.43 10.10
CA SER A 8 -53.02 -40.11 10.20
C SER A 8 -52.64 -38.99 9.23
N SER A 9 -52.61 -37.79 9.80
CA SER A 9 -52.07 -36.58 9.23
C SER A 9 -50.57 -36.77 8.96
N GLN A 10 -50.16 -36.80 7.69
CA GLN A 10 -48.75 -36.56 7.34
C GLN A 10 -48.46 -35.07 7.47
N LYS A 11 -47.94 -34.69 8.63
CA LYS A 11 -47.38 -33.37 8.91
C LYS A 11 -46.05 -33.26 8.15
N ALA A 12 -45.95 -32.25 7.30
CA ALA A 12 -44.74 -31.91 6.56
C ALA A 12 -43.53 -31.78 7.51
N ILE A 13 -42.45 -32.46 7.18
CA ILE A 13 -41.14 -32.29 7.83
C ILE A 13 -40.54 -31.00 7.26
N PRO A 14 -40.19 -29.99 8.08
CA PRO A 14 -39.48 -28.83 7.57
C PRO A 14 -38.07 -29.26 7.15
N SER A 15 -37.76 -29.06 5.87
CA SER A 15 -36.41 -29.12 5.32
C SER A 15 -35.55 -28.15 6.11
N GLN A 16 -34.65 -28.70 6.93
CA GLN A 16 -33.61 -27.91 7.57
C GLN A 16 -32.71 -27.39 6.46
N ALA A 17 -32.74 -26.07 6.27
CA ALA A 17 -31.74 -25.37 5.49
C ALA A 17 -30.39 -25.62 6.15
N GLU A 18 -29.52 -26.35 5.47
CA GLU A 18 -28.10 -26.40 5.79
C GLU A 18 -27.58 -24.96 5.84
N PRO A 19 -26.85 -24.56 6.90
CA PRO A 19 -26.21 -23.27 6.91
C PRO A 19 -25.25 -23.21 5.72
N ALA A 20 -25.43 -22.20 4.87
CA ALA A 20 -24.48 -21.87 3.81
C ALA A 20 -23.11 -21.73 4.45
N ILE A 21 -22.24 -22.72 4.21
CA ILE A 21 -20.84 -22.63 4.53
C ILE A 21 -20.30 -21.59 3.56
N THR A 22 -20.31 -20.33 3.97
CA THR A 22 -19.48 -19.30 3.35
C THR A 22 -18.07 -19.88 3.35
N PRO A 23 -17.43 -20.15 2.19
CA PRO A 23 -16.07 -20.62 2.21
C PRO A 23 -15.24 -19.52 2.87
N ALA A 24 -14.76 -19.78 4.08
CA ALA A 24 -13.72 -18.98 4.68
C ALA A 24 -12.54 -19.04 3.70
N VAL A 25 -12.27 -17.92 3.04
CA VAL A 25 -11.06 -17.75 2.25
C VAL A 25 -9.90 -17.74 3.24
N ILE A 26 -9.41 -18.92 3.59
CA ILE A 26 -8.10 -19.09 4.23
C ILE A 26 -7.09 -19.09 3.08
N GLY A 27 -6.95 -17.94 2.43
CA GLY A 27 -5.99 -17.67 1.36
C GLY A 27 -5.07 -16.57 1.84
N VAL A 28 -3.77 -16.73 1.58
CA VAL A 28 -2.71 -15.76 1.93
C VAL A 28 -3.24 -14.33 1.79
N GLU A 29 -3.26 -13.58 2.89
CA GLU A 29 -3.75 -12.20 2.88
C GLU A 29 -2.80 -11.37 2.02
N MET A 30 -3.31 -10.83 0.89
CA MET A 30 -2.55 -9.90 0.05
C MET A 30 -2.18 -8.70 0.93
N PRO A 31 -0.89 -8.44 1.20
CA PRO A 31 -0.48 -7.36 2.07
C PRO A 31 -0.94 -6.02 1.49
N VAL A 32 -1.43 -5.13 2.34
CA VAL A 32 -1.80 -3.77 1.95
C VAL A 32 -0.72 -2.81 2.43
N ILE A 33 -0.12 -2.06 1.51
CA ILE A 33 0.81 -0.97 1.79
C ILE A 33 0.06 0.32 1.52
N SER A 34 -0.26 1.07 2.57
CA SER A 34 -1.02 2.32 2.48
C SER A 34 -0.36 3.44 3.25
N GLY A 35 -0.50 4.66 2.73
CA GLY A 35 0.07 5.82 3.39
C GLY A 35 0.17 7.05 2.49
N TRP A 36 0.36 8.19 3.14
CA TRP A 36 0.77 9.42 2.47
C TRP A 36 2.21 9.72 2.86
N TYR A 37 3.09 9.86 1.88
CA TYR A 37 4.50 10.16 2.04
C TYR A 37 4.83 11.48 1.34
N THR A 38 5.99 12.08 1.60
CA THR A 38 6.38 13.33 0.94
C THR A 38 7.89 13.42 0.76
N PHE A 39 8.32 13.94 -0.39
CA PHE A 39 9.68 14.44 -0.63
C PHE A 39 9.89 15.85 -0.07
N CYS A 40 8.82 16.50 0.39
CA CYS A 40 8.74 17.93 0.64
C CYS A 40 8.41 18.24 2.12
N PRO A 41 9.19 17.75 3.09
CA PRO A 41 8.88 17.90 4.51
C PRO A 41 8.76 19.38 4.92
N THR A 42 7.56 19.84 5.27
CA THR A 42 7.30 21.12 5.93
C THR A 42 6.81 20.93 7.37
N ALA A 43 6.84 21.99 8.17
CA ALA A 43 6.29 21.95 9.53
C ALA A 43 4.77 21.69 9.59
N ALA A 44 4.06 21.76 8.45
CA ALA A 44 2.61 21.62 8.35
C ALA A 44 2.15 20.29 7.72
N ASP A 45 3.06 19.37 7.40
CA ASP A 45 2.72 18.18 6.64
C ASP A 45 1.82 17.20 7.38
N GLN A 46 0.79 16.73 6.69
CA GLN A 46 -0.09 15.65 7.12
C GLN A 46 0.39 14.26 6.64
N GLY A 47 1.37 14.21 5.73
CA GLY A 47 2.02 12.97 5.28
C GLY A 47 3.18 12.56 6.19
N SER A 48 3.61 11.29 6.11
CA SER A 48 4.86 10.86 6.74
C SER A 48 6.03 11.47 5.97
N PRO A 49 6.87 12.33 6.60
CA PRO A 49 8.04 12.88 5.94
C PRO A 49 9.15 11.83 5.72
N LYS A 50 8.93 10.59 6.18
CA LYS A 50 9.91 9.51 6.16
C LYS A 50 9.62 8.57 4.99
N LEU A 51 10.12 8.90 3.79
CA LEU A 51 10.04 8.02 2.61
C LEU A 51 10.64 6.63 2.84
N LEU A 52 11.49 6.47 3.86
CA LEU A 52 12.01 5.16 4.25
C LEU A 52 11.00 4.24 4.92
N ASP A 53 9.89 4.77 5.42
CA ASP A 53 8.77 3.92 5.81
C ASP A 53 8.20 3.18 4.59
N LEU A 54 8.09 3.86 3.44
CA LEU A 54 7.63 3.23 2.20
C LEU A 54 8.62 2.15 1.73
N LEU A 55 9.92 2.46 1.70
CA LEU A 55 10.97 1.47 1.37
C LEU A 55 10.93 0.27 2.32
N TYR A 56 10.71 0.54 3.61
CA TYR A 56 10.59 -0.52 4.60
C TYR A 56 9.45 -1.47 4.29
N ASP A 57 8.26 -0.91 4.03
CA ASP A 57 7.05 -1.68 3.76
C ASP A 57 7.17 -2.44 2.43
N VAL A 58 7.81 -1.85 1.41
CA VAL A 58 8.13 -2.52 0.13
C VAL A 58 9.06 -3.71 0.33
N ARG A 59 10.20 -3.53 1.01
CA ARG A 59 11.16 -4.62 1.22
C ARG A 59 10.59 -5.75 2.08
N ALA A 60 9.80 -5.43 3.11
CA ALA A 60 9.14 -6.44 3.94
C ALA A 60 8.21 -7.37 3.11
N ASN A 61 7.82 -6.93 1.91
CA ASN A 61 6.97 -7.65 0.98
C ASN A 61 7.68 -8.00 -0.34
N ALA A 62 9.01 -7.89 -0.41
CA ALA A 62 9.79 -8.32 -1.57
C ALA A 62 9.51 -9.80 -1.90
N GLY A 63 9.37 -10.09 -3.20
CA GLY A 63 8.99 -11.41 -3.72
C GLY A 63 7.50 -11.74 -3.63
N LYS A 64 6.66 -10.81 -3.17
CA LYS A 64 5.20 -10.98 -3.07
C LYS A 64 4.46 -10.00 -3.99
N VAL A 65 3.17 -10.25 -4.16
CA VAL A 65 2.21 -9.25 -4.65
C VAL A 65 1.60 -8.54 -3.45
N ALA A 66 1.66 -7.21 -3.43
CA ALA A 66 1.03 -6.37 -2.42
C ALA A 66 0.05 -5.39 -3.08
N PHE A 67 -1.02 -5.04 -2.37
CA PHE A 67 -1.94 -3.99 -2.76
C PHE A 67 -1.42 -2.65 -2.26
N PHE A 68 -1.13 -1.74 -3.18
CA PHE A 68 -0.69 -0.39 -2.87
C PHE A 68 -1.87 0.56 -2.81
N ASP A 69 -1.88 1.41 -1.79
CA ASP A 69 -2.78 2.54 -1.66
C ASP A 69 -2.01 3.75 -1.13
N ILE A 70 -1.11 4.28 -1.96
CA ILE A 70 -0.16 5.30 -1.54
C ILE A 70 -0.30 6.59 -2.35
N GLN A 71 -0.02 7.70 -1.68
CA GLN A 71 0.18 9.00 -2.29
C GLN A 71 1.54 9.53 -1.86
N VAL A 72 2.27 10.15 -2.78
CA VAL A 72 3.58 10.74 -2.48
C VAL A 72 3.59 12.17 -2.97
N ASP A 73 3.72 13.14 -2.06
CA ASP A 73 3.86 14.55 -2.42
C ASP A 73 5.29 14.83 -2.93
N ILE A 74 5.35 15.45 -4.10
CA ILE A 74 6.53 15.65 -4.92
C ILE A 74 6.68 17.10 -5.39
N ASP A 75 5.86 18.05 -4.92
CA ASP A 75 5.82 19.43 -5.45
C ASP A 75 7.22 20.08 -5.53
N CYS A 76 7.99 19.91 -4.46
CA CYS A 76 9.33 20.47 -4.31
C CYS A 76 10.40 19.76 -5.16
N VAL A 77 10.14 18.57 -5.71
CA VAL A 77 11.07 17.85 -6.59
C VAL A 77 10.60 17.84 -8.04
N LEU A 78 9.37 18.31 -8.32
CA LEU A 78 8.84 18.41 -9.66
C LEU A 78 9.63 19.39 -10.52
N GLY A 79 9.98 18.98 -11.74
CA GLY A 79 10.70 19.81 -12.72
C GLY A 79 12.14 20.17 -12.33
N ARG A 80 12.68 19.59 -11.25
CA ARG A 80 14.09 19.76 -10.87
C ARG A 80 14.96 18.72 -11.56
N GLN A 81 16.21 19.08 -11.81
CA GLN A 81 17.20 18.08 -12.22
C GLN A 81 17.43 17.10 -11.06
N PRO A 82 17.65 15.81 -11.36
CA PRO A 82 17.95 14.84 -10.32
C PRO A 82 19.21 15.22 -9.56
N ASP A 83 19.07 15.40 -8.25
CA ASP A 83 20.20 15.48 -7.35
C ASP A 83 20.54 14.07 -6.90
N TYR A 84 21.68 13.54 -7.37
CA TYR A 84 22.15 12.20 -7.02
C TYR A 84 22.88 12.17 -5.68
N ASP A 85 23.24 13.32 -5.13
CA ASP A 85 23.88 13.47 -3.82
C ASP A 85 22.84 13.69 -2.71
N ALA A 86 21.60 14.02 -3.08
CA ALA A 86 20.48 14.14 -2.15
C ALA A 86 20.10 12.78 -1.52
N ALA A 87 19.70 12.84 -0.25
CA ALA A 87 19.23 11.67 0.49
C ALA A 87 17.98 11.03 -0.14
N PHE A 88 17.15 11.83 -0.80
CA PHE A 88 15.98 11.38 -1.56
C PHE A 88 15.93 12.12 -2.88
N SER A 89 15.71 11.39 -3.97
CA SER A 89 15.60 11.95 -5.32
C SER A 89 14.53 11.21 -6.10
N ARG A 90 13.92 11.90 -7.06
CA ARG A 90 12.88 11.34 -7.93
C ARG A 90 13.32 11.48 -9.37
N LEU A 91 13.32 10.37 -10.09
CA LEU A 91 13.49 10.32 -11.53
C LEU A 91 12.16 9.98 -12.17
N GLU A 92 11.89 10.58 -13.32
CA GLU A 92 10.75 10.21 -14.14
C GLU A 92 11.23 10.03 -15.57
N ASP A 93 10.91 8.87 -16.13
CA ASP A 93 11.08 8.54 -17.54
C ASP A 93 9.70 8.20 -18.14
N ALA A 94 9.62 7.97 -19.45
CA ALA A 94 8.38 7.76 -20.18
C ALA A 94 7.51 6.62 -19.61
N ASP A 95 8.15 5.57 -19.11
CA ASP A 95 7.48 4.33 -18.68
C ASP A 95 7.63 4.02 -17.19
N GLU A 96 8.39 4.81 -16.44
CA GLU A 96 8.64 4.57 -15.02
C GLU A 96 8.93 5.83 -14.21
N VAL A 97 8.67 5.74 -12.91
CA VAL A 97 9.14 6.70 -11.90
C VAL A 97 10.02 5.96 -10.91
N ILE A 98 11.21 6.50 -10.65
CA ILE A 98 12.16 5.91 -9.71
C ILE A 98 12.32 6.83 -8.51
N TYR A 99 12.10 6.29 -7.31
CA TYR A 99 12.48 6.94 -6.07
C TYR A 99 13.85 6.42 -5.65
N LEU A 100 14.84 7.31 -5.62
CA LEU A 100 16.18 7.03 -5.10
C LEU A 100 16.24 7.39 -3.62
N LEU A 101 16.73 6.46 -2.79
CA LEU A 101 16.81 6.59 -1.34
C LEU A 101 18.26 6.30 -0.89
N ARG A 102 18.97 7.36 -0.51
CA ARG A 102 20.42 7.39 -0.21
C ARG A 102 20.73 7.98 1.16
N VAL A 103 19.94 7.62 2.17
CA VAL A 103 20.17 8.12 3.54
C VAL A 103 21.39 7.46 4.17
N PRO A 104 22.34 8.22 4.75
CA PRO A 104 23.44 7.64 5.51
C PRO A 104 22.92 6.98 6.79
N LEU A 105 23.02 5.65 6.86
CA LEU A 105 22.70 4.87 8.06
C LEU A 105 23.90 4.67 9.00
N VAL A 106 25.10 5.02 8.54
CA VAL A 106 26.35 5.04 9.30
C VAL A 106 27.11 6.30 8.89
N MET A 107 27.57 7.09 9.86
CA MET A 107 28.51 8.19 9.63
C MET A 107 29.73 7.96 10.52
N ASP A 108 30.93 7.99 9.95
CA ASP A 108 32.21 7.93 10.69
C ASP A 108 32.35 6.78 11.71
N GLY A 109 31.75 5.62 11.42
CA GLY A 109 31.79 4.45 12.31
C GLY A 109 30.77 4.49 13.46
N ASP A 110 30.03 5.60 13.62
CA ASP A 110 28.92 5.71 14.54
C ASP A 110 27.60 5.34 13.85
N PRO A 111 26.77 4.47 14.45
CA PRO A 111 25.45 4.18 13.92
C PRO A 111 24.60 5.46 14.00
N VAL A 112 24.21 6.00 12.85
CA VAL A 112 23.13 6.99 12.80
C VAL A 112 21.90 6.31 13.37
N THR A 113 21.26 6.89 14.38
CA THR A 113 20.13 6.24 15.06
C THR A 113 19.03 6.00 14.03
N PRO A 114 18.77 4.76 13.56
CA PRO A 114 17.90 4.55 12.40
C PRO A 114 16.45 4.97 12.68
N ARG A 115 16.09 5.11 13.96
CA ARG A 115 14.80 5.64 14.43
C ARG A 115 14.49 7.06 13.96
N GLN A 116 15.48 7.88 13.60
CA GLN A 116 15.18 9.20 13.03
C GLN A 116 14.58 9.07 11.63
N TRP A 117 14.90 7.97 10.94
CA TRP A 117 14.59 7.72 9.54
C TRP A 117 13.36 6.85 9.31
N ILE A 118 12.92 6.07 10.31
CA ILE A 118 11.66 5.30 10.28
C ILE A 118 10.73 5.69 11.42
N SER A 119 9.43 5.49 11.26
CA SER A 119 8.42 5.80 12.28
C SER A 119 7.76 4.55 12.88
N GLY A 120 7.09 4.74 14.02
CA GLY A 120 6.25 3.71 14.63
C GLY A 120 7.03 2.54 15.24
N LYS A 121 6.51 1.32 15.01
CA LYS A 121 7.04 0.06 15.56
C LYS A 121 7.96 -0.69 14.58
N ARG A 122 8.39 -0.06 13.47
CA ARG A 122 9.24 -0.67 12.45
C ARG A 122 10.60 -1.06 13.04
N ASP A 123 11.13 -2.20 12.61
CA ASP A 123 12.40 -2.73 13.13
C ASP A 123 13.60 -2.06 12.43
N PRO A 124 14.39 -1.23 13.13
CA PRO A 124 15.56 -0.58 12.54
C PRO A 124 16.65 -1.55 12.09
N SER A 125 16.64 -2.82 12.52
CA SER A 125 17.61 -3.81 12.06
C SER A 125 17.48 -4.08 10.57
N VAL A 126 16.25 -4.00 10.05
CA VAL A 126 15.97 -4.27 8.65
C VAL A 126 16.56 -3.16 7.79
N LEU A 127 16.57 -1.89 8.25
CA LEU A 127 17.20 -0.74 7.58
C LEU A 127 18.65 -1.01 7.20
N ARG A 128 19.46 -1.63 8.07
CA ARG A 128 20.85 -1.99 7.73
C ARG A 128 20.95 -2.99 6.57
N THR A 129 19.96 -3.85 6.39
CA THR A 129 19.90 -4.78 5.26
C THR A 129 19.24 -4.15 4.02
N MET A 130 18.50 -3.06 4.19
CA MET A 130 17.85 -2.33 3.09
C MET A 130 18.78 -1.33 2.42
N TYR A 131 19.93 -1.06 3.03
CA TYR A 131 20.91 -0.11 2.55
C TYR A 131 22.15 -0.88 2.17
N SER A 132 22.37 -0.93 0.87
CA SER A 132 23.68 -1.20 0.34
C SER A 132 24.43 0.14 0.24
N ASP A 133 25.76 0.10 0.20
CA ASP A 133 26.60 1.31 0.32
C ASP A 133 26.30 2.35 -0.78
N ASN A 134 25.73 1.90 -1.92
CA ASN A 134 25.34 2.76 -3.04
C ASN A 134 23.86 3.18 -3.04
N GLY A 135 23.12 2.87 -1.97
CA GLY A 135 21.72 3.26 -1.75
C GLY A 135 20.70 2.28 -2.34
N SER A 136 19.43 2.65 -2.26
CA SER A 136 18.32 1.82 -2.70
C SER A 136 17.33 2.59 -3.56
N ALA A 137 16.61 1.88 -4.42
CA ALA A 137 15.63 2.46 -5.33
C ALA A 137 14.30 1.70 -5.28
N ILE A 138 13.20 2.44 -5.47
CA ILE A 138 11.89 1.87 -5.79
C ILE A 138 11.57 2.34 -7.21
N ALA A 139 11.50 1.41 -8.16
CA ALA A 139 11.13 1.70 -9.54
C ALA A 139 9.65 1.33 -9.74
N ILE A 140 8.82 2.29 -10.11
CA ILE A 140 7.39 2.14 -10.32
C ILE A 140 7.12 2.18 -11.81
N HIS A 141 6.76 1.03 -12.36
CA HIS A 141 6.50 0.89 -13.78
C HIS A 141 5.06 1.31 -14.09
N ASN A 142 4.87 2.11 -15.14
CA ASN A 142 3.56 2.53 -15.62
C ASN A 142 2.76 1.29 -16.05
N GLY A 143 1.76 0.90 -15.24
CA GLY A 143 0.88 -0.26 -15.47
C GLY A 143 -0.07 -0.16 -16.69
N ASN A 144 0.26 0.70 -17.67
CA ASN A 144 -0.48 0.87 -18.92
C ASN A 144 -0.33 -0.32 -19.88
N ASP A 145 0.46 -1.33 -19.52
CA ASP A 145 0.68 -2.53 -20.30
C ASP A 145 -0.46 -3.57 -20.20
N SER A 146 -1.65 -3.17 -19.71
CA SER A 146 -2.93 -3.89 -19.76
C SER A 146 -3.02 -5.19 -18.94
N ARG A 147 -2.09 -5.44 -18.02
CA ARG A 147 -2.00 -6.73 -17.30
C ARG A 147 -2.95 -6.88 -16.11
N ASN A 148 -3.40 -5.78 -15.51
CA ASN A 148 -4.30 -5.80 -14.36
C ASN A 148 -5.26 -4.59 -14.35
N PRO A 149 -6.58 -4.80 -14.38
CA PRO A 149 -7.55 -3.70 -14.43
C PRO A 149 -7.65 -2.88 -13.13
N LEU A 150 -7.09 -3.36 -12.01
CA LEU A 150 -7.13 -2.67 -10.72
C LEU A 150 -5.89 -1.79 -10.49
N SER A 151 -4.77 -2.12 -11.12
CA SER A 151 -3.51 -1.43 -10.93
C SER A 151 -3.50 -0.14 -11.73
N ARG A 152 -3.28 0.99 -11.04
CA ARG A 152 -3.17 2.30 -11.64
C ARG A 152 -2.00 3.03 -10.99
N PHE A 153 -1.03 3.39 -11.80
CA PHE A 153 -0.02 4.36 -11.43
C PHE A 153 -0.32 5.65 -12.20
N GLN A 154 -0.36 6.76 -11.48
CA GLN A 154 -0.53 8.09 -12.04
C GLN A 154 0.66 8.93 -11.59
N PRO A 155 1.68 9.09 -12.44
CA PRO A 155 2.70 10.09 -12.18
C PRO A 155 2.04 11.48 -12.29
N HIS A 156 2.04 12.22 -11.18
CA HIS A 156 1.76 13.66 -11.11
C HIS A 156 0.56 14.23 -11.94
N VAL A 157 -0.56 13.50 -12.06
CA VAL A 157 -1.73 13.96 -12.85
C VAL A 157 -2.52 15.03 -12.09
N GLU A 158 -2.65 16.24 -12.67
CA GLU A 158 -3.44 17.38 -12.16
C GLU A 158 -3.03 17.90 -10.76
N GLY A 159 -1.79 17.63 -10.31
CA GLY A 159 -1.34 18.07 -8.99
C GLY A 159 0.08 17.63 -8.65
N SER A 160 0.46 17.89 -7.40
CA SER A 160 1.81 17.72 -6.86
C SER A 160 2.12 16.32 -6.31
N ASN A 161 1.31 15.30 -6.61
CA ASN A 161 1.42 13.99 -5.99
C ASN A 161 1.55 12.87 -7.03
N ASP A 162 2.43 11.90 -6.75
CA ASP A 162 2.36 10.58 -7.36
C ASP A 162 1.32 9.71 -6.65
N ILE A 163 0.51 8.99 -7.41
CA ILE A 163 -0.54 8.11 -6.88
C ILE A 163 -0.34 6.70 -7.41
N LEU A 164 -0.12 5.75 -6.50
CA LEU A 164 -0.01 4.33 -6.79
C LEU A 164 -1.14 3.57 -6.08
N PHE A 165 -2.03 3.00 -6.87
CA PHE A 165 -3.20 2.25 -6.40
C PHE A 165 -3.25 0.87 -7.05
N GLY A 166 -3.56 -0.16 -6.27
CA GLY A 166 -3.80 -1.51 -6.76
C GLY A 166 -2.64 -2.48 -6.56
N PRO A 167 -2.77 -3.71 -7.07
CA PRO A 167 -1.81 -4.78 -6.84
C PRO A 167 -0.54 -4.65 -7.70
N TYR A 168 0.62 -4.71 -7.06
CA TYR A 168 1.93 -4.76 -7.74
C TYR A 168 2.77 -5.92 -7.20
N ALA A 169 3.46 -6.61 -8.10
CA ALA A 169 4.53 -7.53 -7.74
C ALA A 169 5.77 -6.71 -7.37
N ILE A 170 6.38 -7.04 -6.24
CA ILE A 170 7.60 -6.40 -5.74
C ILE A 170 8.77 -7.34 -6.06
N LYS A 171 9.56 -6.98 -7.08
CA LYS A 171 10.76 -7.75 -7.43
C LYS A 171 12.00 -7.02 -6.92
N GLU A 172 12.79 -7.70 -6.10
CA GLU A 172 14.09 -7.21 -5.66
C GLU A 172 15.17 -7.62 -6.66
N SER A 173 16.03 -6.67 -7.01
CA SER A 173 17.26 -6.89 -7.75
C SER A 173 18.41 -6.15 -7.07
N SER A 174 19.63 -6.64 -7.25
CA SER A 174 20.84 -6.03 -6.69
C SER A 174 21.91 -5.94 -7.76
N ASP A 175 22.50 -4.76 -7.93
CA ASP A 175 23.61 -4.51 -8.86
C ASP A 175 24.63 -3.60 -8.18
N ASP A 176 25.92 -3.96 -8.20
CA ASP A 176 27.01 -3.21 -7.55
C ASP A 176 26.68 -2.66 -6.16
N ASP A 177 26.16 -3.49 -5.25
CA ASP A 177 25.71 -3.04 -3.92
C ASP A 177 24.76 -1.84 -3.97
N ALA A 178 23.86 -1.81 -4.95
CA ALA A 178 22.64 -1.01 -4.99
C ALA A 178 21.44 -1.96 -5.07
N ILE A 179 20.40 -1.74 -4.26
CA ILE A 179 19.19 -2.59 -4.26
C ILE A 179 18.04 -1.84 -4.94
N THR A 180 17.44 -2.45 -5.96
CA THR A 180 16.26 -1.92 -6.64
C THR A 180 15.05 -2.80 -6.40
N PHE A 181 13.93 -2.17 -6.05
CA PHE A 181 12.62 -2.81 -5.94
C PHE A 181 11.74 -2.39 -7.11
N ASP A 182 11.59 -3.28 -8.08
CA ASP A 182 10.74 -3.08 -9.25
C ASP A 182 9.28 -3.42 -8.90
N LEU A 183 8.42 -2.40 -8.95
CA LEU A 183 6.98 -2.51 -8.77
C LEU A 183 6.31 -2.63 -10.14
N ASN A 184 5.82 -3.85 -10.44
CA ASN A 184 5.18 -4.15 -11.72
C ASN A 184 3.72 -4.54 -11.51
N ALA A 185 2.82 -4.04 -12.36
CA ALA A 185 1.44 -4.49 -12.38
C ALA A 185 1.42 -6.00 -12.70
N SER A 186 0.98 -6.81 -11.74
CA SER A 186 1.02 -8.27 -11.87
C SER A 186 -0.25 -8.81 -12.49
N PHE A 187 -0.11 -9.83 -13.34
CA PHE A 187 -1.21 -10.74 -13.62
C PHE A 187 -1.61 -11.45 -12.32
N LEU A 188 -2.90 -11.52 -12.06
CA LEU A 188 -3.46 -12.21 -10.89
C LEU A 188 -4.26 -13.42 -11.36
N ASP A 189 -4.15 -14.51 -10.61
CA ASP A 189 -5.11 -15.59 -10.72
C ASP A 189 -6.49 -15.15 -10.19
N SER A 190 -7.51 -15.99 -10.40
CA SER A 190 -8.88 -15.65 -10.02
C SER A 190 -9.06 -15.38 -8.53
N ALA A 191 -8.31 -16.06 -7.66
CA ALA A 191 -8.42 -15.88 -6.21
C ALA A 191 -7.77 -14.57 -5.76
N ALA A 192 -6.55 -14.29 -6.25
CA ALA A 192 -5.83 -13.05 -5.98
C ALA A 192 -6.56 -11.82 -6.55
N LEU A 193 -7.19 -11.96 -7.72
CA LEU A 193 -8.02 -10.89 -8.32
C LEU A 193 -9.26 -10.60 -7.47
N GLN A 194 -9.95 -11.64 -6.97
CA GLN A 194 -11.10 -11.48 -6.10
C GLN A 194 -10.70 -10.77 -4.79
N GLN A 195 -9.58 -11.17 -4.20
CA GLN A 195 -9.04 -10.53 -3.01
C GLN A 195 -8.67 -9.06 -3.24
N ALA A 196 -7.95 -8.75 -4.32
CA ALA A 196 -7.60 -7.38 -4.68
C ALA A 196 -8.86 -6.52 -4.93
N THR A 197 -9.91 -7.10 -5.50
CA THR A 197 -11.20 -6.40 -5.70
C THR A 197 -11.85 -6.03 -4.36
N ILE A 198 -11.90 -6.98 -3.40
CA ILE A 198 -12.43 -6.73 -2.06
C ILE A 198 -11.67 -5.60 -1.38
N ILE A 199 -10.32 -5.65 -1.39
CA ILE A 199 -9.47 -4.59 -0.83
C ILE A 199 -9.78 -3.23 -1.50
N ALA A 200 -9.86 -3.21 -2.82
CA ALA A 200 -10.14 -1.99 -3.57
C ALA A 200 -11.51 -1.38 -3.22
N GLU A 201 -12.53 -2.21 -3.01
CA GLU A 201 -13.87 -1.78 -2.61
C GLU A 201 -13.88 -1.22 -1.18
N GLU A 202 -13.21 -1.90 -0.24
CA GLU A 202 -13.09 -1.46 1.16
C GLU A 202 -12.39 -0.10 1.27
N LEU A 203 -11.27 0.08 0.55
CA LEU A 203 -10.52 1.33 0.53
C LEU A 203 -11.31 2.48 -0.12
N ARG A 204 -12.08 2.20 -1.18
CA ARG A 204 -12.99 3.20 -1.78
C ARG A 204 -14.11 3.59 -0.82
N ALA A 205 -14.68 2.63 -0.10
CA ALA A 205 -15.74 2.90 0.87
C ALA A 205 -15.26 3.78 2.04
N THR A 206 -14.03 3.55 2.52
CA THR A 206 -13.42 4.38 3.58
C THR A 206 -13.10 5.79 3.09
N ARG A 207 -12.67 5.95 1.84
CA ARG A 207 -12.42 7.28 1.23
C ARG A 207 -13.69 8.08 0.94
N ALA A 208 -14.82 7.40 0.70
CA ALA A 208 -16.09 8.04 0.37
C ALA A 208 -16.90 8.51 1.59
N LEU A 209 -16.53 8.10 2.80
CA LEU A 209 -17.16 8.58 4.03
C LEU A 209 -16.51 9.92 4.44
N PRO A 210 -17.24 11.06 4.38
CA PRO A 210 -16.74 12.27 4.98
C PRO A 210 -16.70 12.07 6.49
N THR A 211 -15.56 12.39 7.10
CA THR A 211 -15.48 12.67 8.53
C THR A 211 -16.53 13.73 8.83
N THR A 212 -17.63 13.34 9.45
CA THR A 212 -18.61 14.27 9.99
C THR A 212 -17.88 15.10 11.04
N LEU A 213 -17.48 16.30 10.64
CA LEU A 213 -16.95 17.33 11.52
C LEU A 213 -17.92 17.49 12.69
N HIS A 214 -17.48 17.03 13.86
CA HIS A 214 -17.95 17.57 15.12
C HIS A 214 -17.71 19.08 15.07
N SER A 215 -18.77 19.87 14.94
CA SER A 215 -18.71 21.29 15.26
C SER A 215 -18.50 21.44 16.76
N PRO A 216 -17.40 22.06 17.24
CA PRO A 216 -17.33 22.55 18.60
C PRO A 216 -17.80 24.01 18.64
N VAL A 217 -18.57 24.30 19.69
CA VAL A 217 -18.69 25.62 20.36
C VAL A 217 -19.64 26.65 19.76
N GLY A 218 -20.68 26.92 20.55
CA GLY A 218 -21.25 28.25 20.74
C GLY A 218 -21.46 28.51 22.23
N LYS A 219 -20.38 28.77 22.98
CA LYS A 219 -20.45 29.48 24.27
C LYS A 219 -20.02 30.92 24.01
N GLY A 220 -20.98 31.84 24.12
CA GLY A 220 -20.82 33.27 24.30
C GLY A 220 -22.19 33.77 24.75
N GLY A 221 -22.39 34.38 25.93
CA GLY A 221 -21.51 35.30 26.63
C GLY A 221 -21.98 36.72 26.34
N SER A 222 -23.02 37.15 27.03
CA SER A 222 -23.34 38.55 27.34
C SER A 222 -24.13 38.57 28.64
#